data_AF-A0A841XW09-F1
#
_entry.id   AF-A0A841XW09-F1
#
_cell.length_a   1.000
_cell.length_b   1.000
_cell.length_c   1.000
_cell.angle_alpha   90.00
_cell.angle_beta   90.00
_cell.angle_gamma   90.00
#
_symmetry.space_group_name_H-M   'P 1'
#
loop_
_entity.id
_entity.type
_entity.pdbx_description
1 polymer ?
#
loop_
_entity_poly.entity_id
_entity_poly.type
_entity_poly.pdbx_seq_one_letter_code
_entity_poly.pdbx_strand_id
1 'polypeptide(L)'
;MTQIKVTREKMMHHAAELGDSVSGMTHHTKNNTAMSYTQCNSMTNCQKALLDLVNYVDLFGKVVQEDAIRIKQLGEAYAAKDREVGQKMQLEVR
;
A
#
# COMPACT_ATOMS: atom_id res chain seq x y z
N MET A 1 6.90 28.90 -6.45
CA MET A 1 7.38 27.52 -6.59
C MET A 1 7.19 26.81 -5.26
N THR A 2 6.36 25.77 -5.22
CA THR A 2 6.17 24.95 -4.01
C THR A 2 7.32 23.95 -3.92
N GLN A 3 8.13 24.04 -2.87
CA GLN A 3 9.24 23.12 -2.65
C GLN A 3 8.74 21.86 -1.96
N ILE A 4 8.99 20.69 -2.57
CA ILE A 4 8.74 19.41 -1.93
C ILE A 4 9.97 19.03 -1.11
N LYS A 5 9.82 18.98 0.22
CA LYS A 5 10.92 18.74 1.17
C LYS A 5 11.05 17.26 1.55
N VAL A 6 11.03 16.37 0.57
CA VAL A 6 11.18 14.93 0.80
C VAL A 6 12.21 14.37 -0.19
N THR A 7 13.21 13.68 0.34
CA THR A 7 14.28 13.08 -0.48
C THR A 7 13.80 11.77 -1.09
N ARG A 8 14.39 11.39 -2.23
CA ARG A 8 14.16 10.07 -2.85
C ARG A 8 14.33 8.94 -1.85
N GLU A 9 15.39 8.98 -1.05
CA GLU A 9 15.71 7.95 -0.06
C GLU A 9 14.60 7.77 0.96
N LYS A 10 14.05 8.87 1.51
CA LYS A 10 12.90 8.83 2.42
C LYS A 10 11.66 8.22 1.75
N MET A 11 11.40 8.54 0.49
CA MET A 11 10.28 7.93 -0.25
C MET A 11 10.50 6.44 -0.48
N MET A 12 11.72 6.02 -0.85
CA MET A 12 12.02 4.59 -1.05
C MET A 12 11.87 3.81 0.23
N HIS A 13 12.32 4.38 1.36
CA HIS A 13 12.19 3.76 2.66
C HIS A 13 10.72 3.54 3.04
N HIS A 14 9.88 4.58 2.94
CA HIS A 14 8.45 4.42 3.23
C HIS A 14 7.75 3.47 2.27
N ALA A 15 8.11 3.47 0.98
CA ALA A 15 7.58 2.49 0.02
C ALA A 15 7.93 1.05 0.43
N ALA A 16 9.16 0.82 0.90
CA ALA A 16 9.59 -0.49 1.39
C ALA A 16 8.84 -0.90 2.67
N GLU A 17 8.81 -0.03 3.69
CA GLU A 17 8.09 -0.30 4.95
C GLU A 17 6.61 -0.63 4.71
N LEU A 18 5.97 0.10 3.79
CA LEU A 18 4.57 -0.06 3.47
C LEU A 18 4.31 -1.38 2.71
N GLY A 19 5.16 -1.72 1.75
CA GLY A 19 5.09 -3.00 1.03
C GLY A 19 5.35 -4.21 1.94
N ASP A 20 6.34 -4.11 2.83
CA ASP A 20 6.68 -5.17 3.79
C ASP A 20 5.52 -5.41 4.77
N SER A 21 4.84 -4.35 5.21
CA SER A 21 3.68 -4.46 6.10
C SER A 21 2.52 -5.24 5.47
N VAL A 22 2.30 -5.12 4.16
CA VAL A 22 1.25 -5.87 3.44
C VAL A 22 1.62 -7.34 3.26
N SER A 23 2.91 -7.65 3.09
CA SER A 23 3.38 -9.02 2.91
C SER A 23 3.06 -9.95 4.10
N GLY A 24 2.90 -9.38 5.30
CA GLY A 24 2.47 -10.08 6.50
C GLY A 24 0.96 -10.36 6.61
N MET A 25 0.13 -9.85 5.68
CA MET A 25 -1.33 -9.92 5.76
C MET A 25 -1.95 -11.23 5.23
N THR A 26 -1.16 -12.31 5.14
CA THR A 26 -1.69 -13.62 4.73
C THR A 26 -2.69 -14.15 5.74
N HIS A 27 -3.95 -14.31 5.33
CA HIS A 27 -5.00 -14.88 6.16
C HIS A 27 -5.58 -16.12 5.46
N HIS A 28 -5.72 -17.21 6.21
CA HIS A 28 -6.38 -18.40 5.71
C HIS A 28 -7.89 -18.25 5.86
N THR A 29 -8.59 -18.01 4.74
CA THR A 29 -10.04 -18.16 4.71
C THR A 29 -10.36 -19.64 4.88
N LYS A 30 -10.75 -20.06 6.10
CA LYS A 30 -11.34 -21.39 6.25
C LYS A 30 -12.63 -21.38 5.43
N ASN A 31 -12.68 -22.24 4.42
CA ASN A 31 -13.88 -22.50 3.64
C ASN A 31 -15.05 -22.69 4.59
N ASN A 32 -16.18 -22.08 4.23
CA ASN A 32 -17.43 -22.06 4.95
C ASN A 32 -17.96 -23.49 5.23
N THR A 33 -17.38 -24.18 6.20
CA THR A 33 -18.00 -25.34 6.82
C THR A 33 -19.03 -24.78 7.78
N ALA A 34 -20.19 -24.41 7.24
CA ALA A 34 -21.35 -24.08 8.03
C ALA A 34 -21.48 -25.16 9.13
N MET A 35 -21.46 -24.73 10.39
CA MET A 35 -21.73 -25.61 11.51
C MET A 35 -23.15 -26.12 11.33
N SER A 36 -23.30 -27.30 10.71
CA SER A 36 -24.58 -27.88 10.28
C SER A 36 -25.62 -28.00 11.41
N TYR A 37 -25.18 -27.85 12.66
CA TYR A 37 -25.98 -28.03 13.87
C TYR A 37 -26.39 -26.73 14.56
N THR A 38 -25.93 -25.55 14.11
CA THR A 38 -26.17 -24.27 14.82
C THR A 38 -26.90 -23.26 13.94
N GLN A 39 -28.21 -23.44 13.77
CA GLN A 39 -29.07 -22.52 12.99
C GLN A 39 -29.56 -21.34 13.85
N CYS A 40 -28.65 -20.54 14.40
CA CYS A 40 -29.02 -19.29 15.09
C CYS A 40 -28.59 -18.08 14.26
N ASN A 41 -29.52 -17.15 14.03
CA ASN A 41 -29.29 -15.95 13.21
C ASN A 41 -28.08 -15.12 13.68
N SER A 42 -27.81 -15.06 14.99
CA SER A 42 -26.66 -14.34 15.55
C SER A 42 -25.32 -14.96 15.13
N MET A 43 -25.22 -16.29 15.09
CA MET A 43 -24.01 -17.00 14.69
C MET A 43 -23.75 -16.83 13.18
N THR A 44 -24.79 -16.97 12.36
CA THR A 44 -24.70 -16.72 10.91
C THR A 44 -24.27 -15.29 10.61
N ASN A 45 -24.84 -14.31 11.31
CA ASN A 45 -24.47 -12.90 11.14
C ASN A 45 -23.03 -12.62 11.59
N CYS A 46 -22.59 -13.21 12.70
CA CYS A 46 -21.21 -13.10 13.16
C CYS A 46 -20.22 -13.69 12.14
N GLN A 47 -20.51 -14.88 11.63
CA GLN A 47 -19.68 -15.53 10.62
C GLN A 47 -19.60 -14.68 9.34
N LYS A 48 -20.73 -14.15 8.86
CA LYS A 48 -20.76 -13.27 7.70
C LYS A 48 -19.93 -12.01 7.94
N ALA A 49 -20.08 -11.37 9.09
CA ALA A 49 -19.32 -10.17 9.44
C ALA A 49 -17.81 -10.43 9.50
N LEU A 50 -17.39 -11.60 10.01
CA LEU A 50 -15.98 -12.00 10.01
C LEU A 50 -15.43 -12.23 8.60
N LEU A 51 -16.20 -12.88 7.72
CA LEU A 51 -15.82 -13.06 6.32
C LEU A 51 -15.74 -11.74 5.56
N ASP A 52 -16.72 -10.86 5.75
CA ASP A 52 -16.74 -9.52 5.15
C ASP A 52 -15.54 -8.72 5.63
N LEU A 53 -15.23 -8.73 6.93
CA LEU A 53 -14.05 -8.07 7.50
C LEU A 53 -12.76 -8.57 6.84
N VAL A 54 -12.59 -9.89 6.75
CA VAL A 54 -11.41 -10.50 6.12
C VAL A 54 -11.27 -10.05 4.66
N ASN A 55 -12.36 -10.05 3.90
CA ASN A 55 -12.36 -9.58 2.51
C ASN A 55 -11.98 -8.09 2.39
N TYR A 56 -12.49 -7.24 3.29
CA TYR A 56 -12.15 -5.81 3.29
C TYR A 56 -10.69 -5.56 3.68
N VAL A 57 -10.15 -6.34 4.62
CA VAL A 57 -8.73 -6.28 5.02
C VAL A 57 -7.83 -6.71 3.86
N ASP A 58 -8.20 -7.76 3.11
CA ASP A 58 -7.49 -8.16 1.88
C ASP A 58 -7.48 -7.05 0.83
N LEU A 59 -8.64 -6.44 0.59
CA LEU A 59 -8.77 -5.32 -0.34
C LEU A 59 -7.91 -4.13 0.09
N PHE A 60 -7.92 -3.80 1.38
CA PHE A 60 -7.08 -2.74 1.94
C PHE A 60 -5.59 -3.04 1.73
N GLY A 61 -5.14 -4.27 1.98
CA GLY A 61 -3.76 -4.69 1.71
C GLY A 61 -3.35 -4.45 0.26
N LYS A 62 -4.22 -4.76 -0.71
CA LYS A 62 -3.94 -4.50 -2.14
C LYS A 62 -3.77 -3.01 -2.45
N VAL A 63 -4.65 -2.16 -1.91
CA VAL A 63 -4.56 -0.69 -2.10
C VAL A 63 -3.25 -0.15 -1.51
N VAL A 64 -2.88 -0.61 -0.32
CA VAL A 64 -1.64 -0.21 0.36
C VAL A 64 -0.41 -0.65 -0.45
N GLN A 65 -0.44 -1.85 -1.06
CA GLN A 65 0.63 -2.30 -1.96
C GLN A 65 0.75 -1.41 -3.20
N GLU A 66 -0.36 -1.00 -3.80
CA GLU A 66 -0.35 -0.07 -4.92
C GLU A 66 0.18 1.32 -4.52
N ASP A 67 -0.15 1.80 -3.32
CA ASP A 67 0.39 3.04 -2.78
C ASP A 67 1.91 2.95 -2.59
N ALA A 68 2.43 1.83 -2.07
CA ALA A 68 3.88 1.60 -1.96
C ALA A 68 4.59 1.73 -3.32
N ILE A 69 4.02 1.14 -4.37
CA ILE A 69 4.54 1.24 -5.73
C ILE A 69 4.50 2.69 -6.23
N ARG A 70 3.39 3.41 -6.00
CA ARG A 70 3.25 4.82 -6.40
C ARG A 70 4.26 5.74 -5.72
N ILE A 71 4.49 5.56 -4.41
CA ILE A 71 5.49 6.32 -3.66
C ILE A 71 6.88 6.09 -4.23
N LYS A 72 7.20 4.84 -4.58
CA LYS A 72 8.47 4.50 -5.25
C LYS A 72 8.62 5.24 -6.58
N GLN A 73 7.62 5.20 -7.44
CA GLN A 73 7.65 5.88 -8.74
C GLN A 73 7.78 7.40 -8.59
N LEU A 74 7.10 7.99 -7.60
CA LEU A 74 7.17 9.42 -7.32
C LEU A 74 8.60 9.85 -6.92
N GLY A 75 9.24 9.09 -6.03
CA GLY A 75 10.62 9.37 -5.61
C GLY A 75 11.64 9.24 -6.74
N GLU A 76 11.42 8.32 -7.67
CA GLU A 76 12.25 8.19 -8.88
C GLU A 76 12.05 9.38 -9.83
N ALA A 77 10.79 9.77 -10.06
CA ALA A 77 10.45 10.89 -10.94
C ALA A 77 11.01 12.23 -10.43
N TYR A 78 10.91 12.50 -9.12
CA TYR A 78 11.47 13.71 -8.53
C TYR A 78 12.99 13.75 -8.64
N ALA A 79 13.68 12.64 -8.34
CA ALA A 79 15.13 12.58 -8.50
C ALA A 79 15.60 12.73 -9.96
N ALA A 80 14.81 12.27 -10.92
CA ALA A 80 15.10 12.46 -12.34
C ALA A 80 14.93 13.94 -12.73
N LYS A 81 13.86 14.59 -12.26
CA LYS A 81 13.61 16.02 -12.51
C LYS A 81 14.64 16.93 -11.85
N ASP A 82 15.06 16.64 -10.62
CA ASP A 82 16.12 17.39 -9.95
C ASP A 82 17.44 17.31 -10.72
N ARG A 83 17.78 16.14 -11.27
CA ARG A 83 18.97 15.98 -12.14
C ARG A 83 18.86 16.77 -13.44
N GLU A 84 17.72 16.70 -14.11
CA GLU A 84 17.46 17.45 -15.36
C GLU A 84 17.61 18.96 -15.13
N VAL A 85 17.00 19.49 -14.07
CA VAL A 85 17.07 20.91 -13.73
C VAL A 85 18.50 21.29 -13.34
N GLY A 86 19.18 20.48 -12.52
CA GLY A 86 20.57 20.73 -12.13
C GLY A 86 21.53 20.79 -13.33
N GLN A 87 21.36 19.91 -14.32
CA GLN A 87 22.16 19.94 -15.56
C GLN A 87 21.89 21.20 -16.39
N LYS A 88 20.62 21.61 -16.54
CA LYS A 88 20.27 22.84 -17.26
C LYS A 88 20.86 24.08 -16.59
N MET A 89 20.79 24.16 -15.27
CA MET A 89 21.38 25.29 -14.52
C MET A 89 22.91 25.35 -14.64
N GLN A 90 23.60 24.21 -14.72
CA GLN A 90 25.06 24.20 -14.96
C GLN A 90 25.45 24.68 -16.36
N LEU A 91 24.56 24.51 -17.34
CA LEU A 91 24.78 24.96 -18.72
C LEU A 91 24.51 26.45 -18.90
N GLU A 92 23.57 27.03 -18.15
CA GLU A 92 23.22 28.47 -18.23
C GLU A 92 24.21 29.40 -17.51
N VAL A 93 25.06 28.87 -16.62
CA VAL A 93 26.05 29.65 -15.83
C VAL A 93 27.43 29.72 -16.52
N ARG A 94 27.58 29.14 -17.72
CA ARG A 94 28.77 29.25 -18.58
C ARG A 94 28.55 30.23 -19.71
#